data_AF-A0A5P9BDT1-F1
#
_entry.id   AF-A0A5P9BDT1-F1
#
_cell.length_a   1.000
_cell.length_b   1.000
_cell.length_c   1.000
_cell.angle_alpha   90.00
_cell.angle_beta   90.00
_cell.angle_gamma   90.00
#
_symmetry.space_group_name_H-M   'P 1'
#
loop_
_entity.id
_entity.type
_entity.pdbx_description
1 polymer ?
#
loop_
_entity_poly.entity_id
_entity_poly.type
_entity_poly.pdbx_seq_one_letter_code
_entity_poly.pdbx_strand_id
1 'polypeptide(L)'
;MSDYGALIRWQKGEDEAFSDNQYSRGHTWEFDGGVVVPASSSPHVVPLPLSVEENVDPEEAFIAAIASCHMLTFLGIAAKRKYVIESYIDDAIGVLEEDKAGRAWVSHVTLRPQIQFVGDKRPTDKQLEKLHHLAHSNCFIANSVKTEITVEIDS
;
A
#
# COMPACT_ATOMS: atom_id res chain seq x y z
N MET A 1 15.21 -15.13 -10.60
CA MET A 1 15.24 -14.43 -9.31
C MET A 1 15.49 -12.98 -9.63
N SER A 2 14.69 -12.08 -9.08
CA SER A 2 14.81 -10.64 -9.31
C SER A 2 14.96 -10.00 -7.95
N ASP A 3 15.93 -9.10 -7.82
CA ASP A 3 16.19 -8.36 -6.59
C ASP A 3 15.59 -6.95 -6.73
N TYR A 4 14.97 -6.47 -5.65
CA TYR A 4 14.39 -5.12 -5.57
C TYR A 4 15.01 -4.41 -4.38
N GLY A 5 15.47 -3.16 -4.57
CA GLY A 5 16.17 -2.39 -3.56
C GLY A 5 15.59 -1.00 -3.36
N ALA A 6 15.70 -0.49 -2.15
CA ALA A 6 15.43 0.89 -1.79
C ALA A 6 16.54 1.39 -0.86
N LEU A 7 17.05 2.59 -1.10
CA LEU A 7 17.99 3.27 -0.21
C LEU A 7 17.22 4.22 0.69
N ILE A 8 17.34 4.02 2.01
CA ILE A 8 16.67 4.84 3.02
C ILE A 8 17.71 5.78 3.64
N ARG A 9 17.46 7.09 3.55
CA ARG A 9 18.40 8.12 4.03
C ARG A 9 17.72 9.09 4.98
N TRP A 10 18.09 8.99 6.26
CA TRP A 10 17.84 10.00 7.28
C TRP A 10 19.14 10.71 7.64
N GLN A 11 19.06 12.00 7.96
CA GLN A 11 20.20 12.79 8.41
C GLN A 11 19.75 13.73 9.52
N LYS A 12 20.50 13.75 10.62
CA LYS A 12 20.27 14.67 11.75
C LYS A 12 20.38 16.12 11.28
N GLY A 13 19.42 16.96 11.67
CA GLY A 13 19.51 18.40 11.48
C GLY A 13 20.70 19.00 12.23
N GLU A 14 21.22 20.13 11.74
CA GLU A 14 22.40 20.78 12.35
C GLU A 14 22.14 21.14 13.82
N ASP A 15 20.96 21.69 14.11
CA ASP A 15 20.55 22.16 15.44
C ASP A 15 19.90 21.08 16.33
N GLU A 16 19.75 19.85 15.84
CA GLU A 16 19.08 18.79 16.61
C GLU A 16 20.03 18.11 17.60
N ALA A 17 19.61 18.00 18.87
CA ALA A 17 20.36 17.26 19.88
C ALA A 17 20.30 15.73 19.67
N PHE A 18 19.27 15.23 18.99
CA PHE A 18 18.93 13.81 18.77
C PHE A 18 18.63 13.00 20.05
N SER A 19 19.48 13.09 21.08
CA SER A 19 19.38 12.32 22.32
C SER A 19 18.15 12.66 23.17
N ASP A 20 17.50 13.78 22.90
CA ASP A 20 16.27 14.21 23.57
C ASP A 20 15.00 13.65 22.92
N ASN A 21 15.14 12.85 21.85
CA ASN A 21 14.06 12.27 21.05
C ASN A 21 13.20 13.31 20.29
N GLN A 22 13.65 14.55 20.17
CA GLN A 22 12.93 15.66 19.51
C GLN A 22 13.41 15.94 18.08
N TYR A 23 14.12 14.99 17.45
CA TYR A 23 14.58 15.11 16.07
C TYR A 23 13.44 14.92 15.04
N SER A 24 13.59 15.47 13.84
CA SER A 24 12.65 15.26 12.74
C SER A 24 12.72 13.83 12.21
N ARG A 25 11.55 13.23 11.96
CA ARG A 25 11.45 11.92 11.31
C ARG A 25 11.47 12.02 9.78
N GLY A 26 11.58 13.23 9.23
CA GLY A 26 11.72 13.45 7.80
C GLY A 26 12.97 12.76 7.24
N HIS A 27 12.78 11.99 6.18
CA HIS A 27 13.84 11.27 5.48
C HIS A 27 13.46 11.02 4.02
N THR A 28 14.29 10.29 3.28
CA THR A 28 14.04 9.99 1.86
C THR A 28 14.18 8.51 1.55
N TRP A 29 13.36 8.04 0.60
CA TRP A 29 13.49 6.73 -0.04
C TRP A 29 13.93 6.92 -1.49
N GLU A 30 15.08 6.36 -1.87
CA GLU A 30 15.61 6.42 -3.23
C GLU A 30 15.48 5.04 -3.90
N PHE A 31 14.92 5.01 -5.11
CA PHE A 31 14.70 3.78 -5.89
C PHE A 31 15.63 3.73 -7.11
N ASP A 32 15.86 2.53 -7.63
CA ASP A 32 16.79 2.24 -8.74
C ASP A 32 16.55 3.03 -10.03
N GLY A 33 15.28 3.37 -10.31
CA GLY A 33 14.88 4.23 -11.43
C GLY A 33 15.14 5.74 -11.22
N GLY A 34 15.71 6.15 -10.09
CA GLY A 34 16.04 7.54 -9.76
C GLY A 34 14.91 8.34 -9.08
N VAL A 35 13.77 7.70 -8.78
CA VAL A 35 12.69 8.34 -8.00
C VAL A 35 13.15 8.50 -6.56
N VAL A 36 12.91 9.69 -5.99
CA VAL A 36 13.13 10.00 -4.58
C VAL A 36 11.78 10.38 -3.96
N VAL A 37 11.38 9.66 -2.93
CA VAL A 37 10.13 9.87 -2.20
C VAL A 37 10.43 10.49 -0.83
N PRO A 38 9.91 11.70 -0.53
CA PRO A 38 9.92 12.24 0.82
C PRO A 38 9.12 11.32 1.75
N ALA A 39 9.72 10.93 2.86
CA ALA A 39 9.15 10.01 3.83
C ALA A 39 9.22 10.55 5.26
N SER A 40 8.36 10.02 6.14
CA SER A 40 8.30 10.37 7.57
C SER A 40 7.80 9.17 8.38
N SER A 41 7.78 9.27 9.71
CA SER A 41 6.86 8.47 10.53
C SER A 41 5.42 8.96 10.40
N SER A 42 4.46 8.08 10.66
CA SER A 42 3.05 8.44 10.75
C SER A 42 2.78 9.40 11.91
N PRO A 43 1.98 10.48 11.70
CA PRO A 43 1.48 11.35 12.78
C PRO A 43 0.70 10.61 13.88
N HIS A 44 0.13 9.43 13.55
CA HIS A 44 -0.58 8.59 14.50
C HIS A 44 0.35 7.88 15.50
N VAL A 45 1.63 7.71 15.15
CA VAL A 45 2.64 7.03 15.97
C VAL A 45 3.58 8.05 16.63
N VAL A 46 4.02 9.05 15.88
CA VAL A 46 4.88 10.13 16.35
C VAL A 46 4.19 11.48 16.08
N PRO A 47 3.93 12.30 17.11
CA PRO A 47 3.14 13.51 16.94
C PRO A 47 3.87 14.59 16.12
N LEU A 48 3.07 15.47 15.51
CA LEU A 48 3.58 16.71 14.93
C LEU A 48 4.19 17.62 16.02
N PRO A 49 5.26 18.39 15.71
CA PRO A 49 5.88 18.56 14.39
C PRO A 49 7.06 17.60 14.13
N LEU A 50 7.22 16.52 14.92
CA LEU A 50 8.34 15.59 14.75
C LEU A 50 8.16 14.73 13.50
N SER A 51 6.92 14.36 13.19
CA SER A 51 6.51 13.83 11.88
C SER A 51 6.27 14.96 10.88
N VAL A 52 6.38 14.65 9.58
CA VAL A 52 6.05 15.53 8.45
C VAL A 52 4.82 14.96 7.77
N GLU A 53 3.67 15.62 7.91
CA GLU A 53 2.35 15.12 7.46
C GLU A 53 2.25 14.97 5.94
N GLU A 54 2.99 15.79 5.18
CA GLU A 54 2.96 15.75 3.72
C GLU A 54 3.81 14.62 3.11
N ASN A 55 4.60 13.94 3.93
CA ASN A 55 5.50 12.88 3.49
C ASN A 55 4.85 11.50 3.70
N VAL A 56 5.18 10.56 2.81
CA VAL A 56 4.70 9.17 2.91
C VAL A 56 5.21 8.52 4.20
N ASP A 57 4.32 7.85 4.94
CA ASP A 57 4.72 7.00 6.05
C ASP A 57 4.78 5.50 5.68
N PRO A 58 5.48 4.66 6.47
CA PRO A 58 5.61 3.23 6.19
C PRO A 58 4.28 2.48 6.17
N GLU A 59 3.32 2.87 7.01
CA GLU A 59 2.01 2.24 7.09
C GLU A 59 1.19 2.51 5.81
N GLU A 60 1.14 3.76 5.36
CA GLU A 60 0.52 4.17 4.09
C GLU A 60 1.19 3.47 2.89
N ALA A 61 2.53 3.46 2.84
CA ALA A 61 3.26 2.81 1.76
C ALA A 61 3.02 1.29 1.72
N PHE A 62 2.87 0.65 2.88
CA PHE A 62 2.53 -0.76 2.98
C PHE A 62 1.14 -1.06 2.39
N ILE A 63 0.14 -0.25 2.74
CA ILE A 63 -1.22 -0.38 2.22
C ILE A 63 -1.22 -0.15 0.69
N ALA A 64 -0.52 0.90 0.24
CA ALA A 64 -0.39 1.21 -1.18
C ALA A 64 0.27 0.08 -1.97
N ALA A 65 1.31 -0.56 -1.42
CA ALA A 65 1.98 -1.69 -2.07
C ALA A 65 1.06 -2.92 -2.21
N ILE A 66 0.24 -3.21 -1.20
CA ILE A 66 -0.76 -4.30 -1.24
C ILE A 66 -1.81 -4.01 -2.33
N ALA A 67 -2.43 -2.82 -2.28
CA ALA A 67 -3.47 -2.40 -3.22
C ALA A 67 -2.94 -2.40 -4.66
N SER A 68 -1.77 -1.81 -4.90
CA SER A 68 -1.14 -1.75 -6.22
C SER A 68 -0.80 -3.14 -6.77
N CYS A 69 -0.25 -4.04 -5.94
CA CYS A 69 0.02 -5.42 -6.34
C CYS A 69 -1.26 -6.17 -6.73
N HIS A 70 -2.33 -6.03 -5.95
CA HIS A 70 -3.63 -6.62 -6.29
C HIS A 70 -4.14 -6.07 -7.63
N MET A 71 -4.18 -4.74 -7.78
CA MET A 71 -4.60 -4.05 -8.99
C MET A 71 -3.86 -4.55 -10.22
N LEU A 72 -2.53 -4.57 -10.21
CA LEU A 72 -1.71 -5.01 -11.34
C LEU A 72 -2.01 -6.47 -11.73
N THR A 73 -2.22 -7.32 -10.73
CA THR A 73 -2.60 -8.72 -10.95
C THR A 73 -3.99 -8.82 -11.56
N PHE A 74 -4.95 -8.06 -11.03
CA PHE A 74 -6.32 -7.99 -11.53
C PHE A 74 -6.37 -7.52 -12.99
N LEU A 75 -5.72 -6.40 -13.31
CA LEU A 75 -5.64 -5.83 -14.66
C LEU A 75 -5.04 -6.85 -15.64
N GLY A 76 -3.98 -7.55 -15.24
CA GLY A 76 -3.37 -8.60 -16.05
C GLY A 76 -4.32 -9.77 -16.34
N ILE A 77 -5.13 -10.19 -15.36
CA ILE A 77 -6.14 -11.25 -15.53
C ILE A 77 -7.29 -10.77 -16.43
N ALA A 78 -7.80 -9.55 -16.19
CA ALA A 78 -8.90 -8.97 -16.97
C ALA A 78 -8.52 -8.83 -18.44
N ALA A 79 -7.30 -8.35 -18.73
CA ALA A 79 -6.77 -8.23 -20.08
C ALA A 79 -6.66 -9.59 -20.80
N LYS A 80 -6.17 -10.64 -20.10
CA LYS A 80 -6.14 -12.01 -20.66
C LYS A 80 -7.53 -12.53 -21.02
N ARG A 81 -8.55 -12.11 -20.28
CA ARG A 81 -9.97 -12.44 -20.55
C ARG A 81 -10.66 -11.48 -21.51
N LYS A 82 -9.95 -10.49 -22.07
CA LYS A 82 -10.47 -9.51 -23.04
C LYS A 82 -11.57 -8.60 -22.47
N TYR A 83 -11.57 -8.34 -21.15
CA TYR A 83 -12.33 -7.23 -20.60
C TYR A 83 -11.55 -5.93 -20.84
N VAL A 84 -12.26 -4.85 -21.13
CA VAL A 84 -11.66 -3.53 -21.29
C VAL A 84 -12.03 -2.70 -20.07
N ILE A 85 -11.01 -2.17 -19.38
CA ILE A 85 -11.14 -1.35 -18.18
C ILE A 85 -10.65 0.05 -18.54
N GLU A 86 -11.47 1.05 -18.29
CA GLU A 86 -11.15 2.46 -18.48
C GLU A 86 -10.42 3.01 -17.24
N SER A 87 -10.91 2.67 -16.05
CA SER A 87 -10.36 3.12 -14.78
C SER A 87 -10.45 2.04 -13.70
N TYR A 88 -9.47 2.08 -12.80
CA TYR A 88 -9.42 1.32 -11.56
C TYR A 88 -8.96 2.29 -10.48
N ILE A 89 -9.77 2.49 -9.47
CA ILE A 89 -9.46 3.32 -8.30
C ILE A 89 -9.67 2.45 -7.07
N ASP A 90 -8.73 2.45 -6.14
CA ASP A 90 -8.83 1.69 -4.89
C ASP A 90 -8.54 2.61 -3.71
N ASP A 91 -9.57 2.86 -2.92
CA ASP A 91 -9.49 3.63 -1.68
C ASP A 91 -9.18 2.66 -0.51
N ALA A 92 -7.98 2.07 -0.54
CA ALA A 92 -7.58 1.05 0.42
C ALA A 92 -7.33 1.63 1.81
N ILE A 93 -7.75 0.92 2.87
CA ILE A 93 -7.52 1.30 4.27
C ILE A 93 -6.83 0.16 5.00
N GLY A 94 -5.81 0.49 5.80
CA GLY A 94 -5.19 -0.42 6.75
C GLY A 94 -5.54 -0.08 8.20
N VAL A 95 -5.55 -1.10 9.05
CA VAL A 95 -5.80 -0.96 10.49
C VAL A 95 -4.58 -1.46 11.25
N LEU A 96 -4.05 -0.62 12.14
CA LEU A 96 -3.00 -0.99 13.08
C LEU A 96 -3.65 -1.51 14.38
N GLU A 97 -3.28 -2.71 14.81
CA GLU A 97 -3.69 -3.28 16.10
C GLU A 97 -2.48 -3.66 16.94
N GLU A 98 -2.69 -3.72 18.25
CA GLU A 98 -1.69 -4.13 19.23
C GLU A 98 -2.13 -5.41 19.93
N ASP A 99 -1.24 -6.40 20.04
CA ASP A 99 -1.53 -7.60 20.85
C ASP A 99 -1.37 -7.34 22.35
N LYS A 100 -1.75 -8.33 23.17
CA LYS A 100 -1.62 -8.27 24.63
C LYS A 100 -0.17 -8.11 25.12
N ALA A 101 0.83 -8.31 24.27
CA ALA A 101 2.25 -8.16 24.58
C ALA A 101 2.82 -6.80 24.11
N GLY A 102 1.98 -5.89 23.61
CA GLY A 102 2.38 -4.57 23.17
C GLY A 102 2.95 -4.54 21.74
N ARG A 103 2.82 -5.62 20.97
CA ARG A 103 3.35 -5.67 19.60
C ARG A 103 2.27 -5.15 18.64
N ALA A 104 2.57 -4.03 17.99
CA ALA A 104 1.71 -3.46 16.96
C ALA A 104 2.03 -4.03 15.57
N TRP A 105 1.00 -4.21 14.73
CA TRP A 105 1.15 -4.47 13.29
C TRP A 105 -0.11 -4.05 12.53
N VAL A 106 0.01 -3.88 11.21
CA VAL A 106 -1.15 -3.70 10.34
C VAL A 106 -1.92 -5.03 10.25
N SER A 107 -2.98 -5.16 11.04
CA SER A 107 -3.75 -6.40 11.21
C SER A 107 -4.65 -6.69 10.03
N HIS A 108 -5.28 -5.65 9.49
CA HIS A 108 -6.24 -5.74 8.40
C HIS A 108 -5.93 -4.69 7.33
N VAL A 109 -6.13 -5.05 6.06
CA VAL A 109 -6.19 -4.12 4.93
C VAL A 109 -7.44 -4.43 4.11
N THR A 110 -8.30 -3.44 3.97
CA THR A 110 -9.51 -3.50 3.14
C THR A 110 -9.24 -2.80 1.82
N LEU A 111 -9.31 -3.55 0.72
CA LEU A 111 -9.27 -3.01 -0.64
C LEU A 111 -10.70 -2.68 -1.09
N ARG A 112 -10.90 -1.50 -1.66
CA ARG A 112 -12.21 -0.99 -2.14
C ARG A 112 -12.13 -0.58 -3.61
N PRO A 113 -11.90 -1.54 -4.52
CA PRO A 113 -11.69 -1.25 -5.94
C PRO A 113 -12.99 -0.86 -6.65
N GLN A 114 -13.00 0.34 -7.22
CA GLN A 114 -14.01 0.84 -8.14
C GLN A 114 -13.48 0.73 -9.58
N ILE A 115 -14.16 -0.08 -10.40
CA ILE A 115 -13.66 -0.46 -11.73
C ILE A 115 -14.66 -0.09 -12.81
N GLN A 116 -14.25 0.75 -13.74
CA GLN A 116 -15.07 1.11 -14.89
C GLN A 116 -14.78 0.20 -16.08
N PHE A 117 -15.67 -0.76 -16.34
CA PHE A 117 -15.62 -1.59 -17.54
C PHE A 117 -16.27 -0.89 -18.74
N VAL A 118 -15.64 -0.97 -19.91
CA VAL A 118 -16.15 -0.42 -21.18
C VAL A 118 -16.26 -1.48 -22.27
N GLY A 119 -17.04 -1.18 -23.31
CA GLY A 119 -17.38 -2.11 -24.38
C GLY A 119 -18.50 -3.10 -24.03
N ASP A 120 -18.75 -4.02 -24.98
CA ASP A 120 -19.88 -4.96 -24.93
C ASP A 120 -19.63 -6.13 -23.98
N LYS A 121 -18.37 -6.51 -23.78
CA LYS A 121 -17.99 -7.61 -22.91
C LYS A 121 -17.74 -7.09 -21.49
N ARG A 122 -18.70 -7.29 -20.60
CA ARG A 122 -18.61 -6.94 -19.18
C ARG A 122 -18.71 -8.19 -18.30
N PRO A 123 -17.99 -8.23 -17.16
CA PRO A 123 -18.16 -9.33 -16.22
C PRO A 123 -19.53 -9.25 -15.55
N THR A 124 -20.11 -10.40 -15.20
CA THR A 124 -21.16 -10.46 -14.18
C THR A 124 -20.55 -10.34 -12.79
N ASP A 125 -21.34 -10.07 -11.76
CA ASP A 125 -20.85 -9.94 -10.37
C ASP A 125 -20.05 -11.17 -9.93
N LYS A 126 -20.56 -12.38 -10.20
CA LYS A 126 -19.84 -13.65 -9.96
C LYS A 126 -18.52 -13.76 -10.72
N GLN A 127 -18.44 -13.21 -11.93
CA GLN A 127 -17.19 -13.20 -12.68
C GLN A 127 -16.21 -12.18 -12.09
N LEU A 128 -16.70 -11.03 -11.64
CA LEU A 128 -15.92 -9.99 -10.98
C LEU A 128 -15.33 -10.49 -9.65
N GLU A 129 -16.15 -11.10 -8.79
CA GLU A 129 -15.70 -11.79 -7.57
C GLU A 129 -14.58 -12.78 -7.87
N LYS A 130 -14.77 -13.63 -8.89
CA LYS A 130 -13.75 -14.61 -9.31
C LYS A 130 -12.47 -13.95 -9.83
N LEU A 131 -12.56 -12.78 -10.46
CA LEU A 131 -11.39 -12.01 -10.90
C LEU A 131 -10.62 -11.48 -9.68
N HIS A 132 -11.30 -10.88 -8.70
CA HIS A 132 -10.67 -10.38 -7.48
C HIS A 132 -10.05 -11.49 -6.65
N HIS A 133 -10.72 -12.64 -6.50
CA HIS A 133 -10.16 -13.77 -5.79
C HIS A 133 -8.89 -14.29 -6.47
N LEU A 134 -8.91 -14.42 -7.80
CA LEU A 134 -7.72 -14.86 -8.55
C LEU A 134 -6.58 -13.83 -8.48
N ALA A 135 -6.89 -12.54 -8.47
CA ALA A 135 -5.90 -11.49 -8.29
C ALA A 135 -5.24 -11.57 -6.90
N HIS A 136 -6.06 -11.71 -5.85
CA HIS A 136 -5.57 -11.86 -4.48
C HIS A 136 -4.64 -13.07 -4.33
N SER A 137 -5.02 -14.24 -4.85
CA SER A 137 -4.19 -15.46 -4.74
C SER A 137 -2.86 -15.38 -5.49
N ASN A 138 -2.76 -14.52 -6.51
CA ASN A 138 -1.56 -14.36 -7.33
C ASN A 138 -0.77 -13.07 -7.02
N CYS A 139 -1.22 -12.25 -6.06
CA CYS A 139 -0.48 -11.07 -5.66
C CYS A 139 0.69 -11.46 -4.75
N PHE A 140 1.92 -11.10 -5.17
CA PHE A 140 3.14 -11.40 -4.43
C PHE A 140 3.14 -10.78 -3.03
N ILE A 141 2.67 -9.54 -2.89
CA ILE A 141 2.68 -8.83 -1.61
C ILE A 141 1.65 -9.44 -0.65
N ALA A 142 0.44 -9.76 -1.12
CA ALA A 142 -0.56 -10.47 -0.30
C ALA A 142 -0.04 -11.82 0.20
N ASN A 143 0.71 -12.54 -0.64
CA ASN A 143 1.36 -13.80 -0.26
C ASN A 143 2.59 -13.63 0.66
N SER A 144 3.00 -12.41 0.98
CA SER A 144 4.20 -12.10 1.76
C SER A 144 3.91 -11.56 3.16
N VAL A 145 2.64 -11.39 3.53
CA VAL A 145 2.24 -10.73 4.77
C VAL A 145 1.33 -11.62 5.62
N LYS A 146 1.31 -11.39 6.94
CA LYS A 146 0.35 -12.01 7.87
C LYS A 146 -0.96 -11.22 8.00
N THR A 147 -0.99 -10.02 7.43
CA THR A 147 -2.13 -9.10 7.43
C THR A 147 -3.32 -9.75 6.75
N GLU A 148 -4.49 -9.70 7.37
CA GLU A 148 -5.72 -10.13 6.73
C GLU A 148 -6.10 -9.09 5.66
N ILE A 149 -6.24 -9.53 4.42
CA ILE A 149 -6.58 -8.64 3.30
C ILE A 149 -7.94 -9.03 2.76
N THR A 150 -8.88 -8.09 2.80
CA THR A 150 -10.24 -8.25 2.26
C THR A 150 -10.44 -7.37 1.04
N VAL A 151 -11.39 -7.74 0.19
CA VAL A 151 -11.79 -6.96 -0.98
C VAL A 151 -13.28 -6.70 -0.89
N GLU A 152 -13.66 -5.44 -0.73
CA GLU A 152 -15.04 -4.98 -0.78
C GLU A 152 -15.35 -4.56 -2.22
N ILE A 153 -16.15 -5.36 -2.89
CA ILE A 153 -16.59 -5.10 -4.26
C ILE A 153 -17.90 -4.32 -4.17
N ASP A 154 -17.84 -3.00 -4.34
CA ASP A 154 -19.05 -2.19 -4.49
C ASP A 154 -19.79 -2.64 -5.75
N SER A 155 -21.06 -3.03 -5.57
CA SER A 155 -21.98 -3.48 -6.63
C SER A 155 -22.70 -2.31 -7.30
#